data_AF-A0A4P5YS53-F1
#
_entry.id   AF-A0A4P5YS53-F1
#
_cell.length_a   1.000
_cell.length_b   1.000
_cell.length_c   1.000
_cell.angle_alpha   90.00
_cell.angle_beta   90.00
_cell.angle_gamma   90.00
#
_symmetry.space_group_name_H-M   'P 1'
#
loop_
_entity.id
_entity.type
_entity.pdbx_description
1 polymer ?
#
loop_
_entity_poly.entity_id
_entity_poly.type
_entity_poly.pdbx_seq_one_letter_code
_entity_poly.pdbx_strand_id
1 'polypeptide(L)' 'MTTVAEVENALRQMPVPDARAVAIWLQEYLDQEWDQQIDADISAGRLDRLADQALADYSAGKVRPLDEILDQP' A
#
# COMPACT_ATOMS: atom_id res chain seq x y z
N MET A 1 -9.91 0.88 -25.34
CA MET A 1 -9.50 0.65 -23.95
C MET A 1 -9.58 -0.83 -23.69
N THR A 2 -8.56 -1.42 -23.09
CA THR A 2 -8.63 -2.80 -22.60
C THR A 2 -9.46 -2.82 -21.32
N THR A 3 -10.36 -3.78 -21.18
CA THR A 3 -11.18 -3.98 -19.99
C THR A 3 -10.45 -4.84 -18.96
N VAL A 4 -10.85 -4.75 -17.68
CA VAL A 4 -10.34 -5.65 -16.64
C VAL A 4 -10.54 -7.12 -17.02
N ALA A 5 -11.70 -7.46 -17.57
CA ALA A 5 -12.01 -8.82 -18.02
C ALA A 5 -11.07 -9.32 -19.12
N GLU A 6 -10.66 -8.46 -20.05
CA GLU A 6 -9.68 -8.80 -21.09
C GLU A 6 -8.29 -9.04 -20.50
N VAL A 7 -7.86 -8.23 -19.53
CA VAL A 7 -6.58 -8.42 -18.83
C VAL A 7 -6.58 -9.72 -18.02
N GLU A 8 -7.65 -9.99 -17.27
CA GLU A 8 -7.80 -11.25 -16.53
C GLU A 8 -7.76 -12.46 -17.45
N ASN A 9 -8.46 -12.40 -18.58
CA ASN A 9 -8.47 -13.50 -19.55
C ASN A 9 -7.07 -13.71 -20.16
N ALA A 10 -6.36 -12.64 -20.49
CA ALA A 10 -4.98 -12.72 -20.96
C ALA A 10 -4.08 -13.40 -19.92
N LEU A 11 -4.15 -12.99 -18.64
CA LEU A 11 -3.38 -13.59 -17.55
C LEU A 11 -3.67 -15.09 -17.38
N ARG A 12 -4.92 -15.53 -17.56
CA ARG A 12 -5.30 -16.96 -17.49
C ARG A 12 -4.75 -17.79 -18.66
N GLN A 13 -4.54 -17.16 -19.82
CA GLN A 13 -4.03 -17.83 -21.02
C GLN A 13 -2.49 -17.87 -21.07
N MET A 14 -1.81 -17.11 -20.22
CA MET A 14 -0.35 -17.08 -20.13
C MET A 14 0.22 -18.25 -19.32
N PRO A 15 1.47 -18.66 -19.58
CA PRO A 15 2.21 -19.52 -18.67
C PRO A 15 2.28 -18.89 -17.28
N VAL A 16 2.15 -19.72 -16.23
CA VAL A 16 2.17 -19.27 -14.83
C VAL A 16 3.41 -18.43 -14.47
N PRO A 17 4.64 -18.76 -14.93
CA PRO A 17 5.81 -17.93 -14.66
C PRO A 17 5.68 -16.50 -15.21
N ASP A 18 5.09 -16.35 -16.40
CA ASP A 18 4.91 -15.04 -17.03
C ASP A 18 3.81 -14.25 -16.31
N ALA A 19 2.70 -14.91 -15.95
CA ALA A 19 1.66 -14.29 -15.13
C ALA A 19 2.20 -13.83 -13.76
N ARG A 20 3.15 -14.58 -13.19
CA ARG A 20 3.84 -14.21 -11.94
C ARG A 20 4.73 -12.98 -12.14
N ALA A 21 5.43 -12.87 -13.27
CA ALA A 21 6.22 -11.68 -13.59
C ALA A 21 5.34 -10.43 -13.73
N VAL A 22 4.17 -10.56 -14.38
CA VAL A 22 3.19 -9.46 -14.45
C VAL A 22 2.69 -9.08 -13.06
N ALA A 23 2.41 -10.05 -12.18
CA ALA A 23 1.96 -9.76 -10.82
C ALA A 23 3.00 -9.00 -9.99
N ILE A 24 4.29 -9.33 -10.13
CA ILE A 24 5.38 -8.60 -9.46
C ILE A 24 5.43 -7.15 -9.94
N TRP A 25 5.45 -6.96 -11.26
CA TRP A 25 5.46 -5.61 -11.85
C TRP A 25 4.22 -4.80 -11.45
N LEU A 26 3.03 -5.43 -11.45
CA LEU A 26 1.78 -4.77 -11.07
C LEU A 26 1.83 -4.29 -9.62
N GLN A 27 2.41 -5.08 -8.71
CA GLN A 27 2.59 -4.66 -7.33
C GLN A 27 3.47 -3.42 -7.25
N GLU A 28 4.63 -3.40 -7.92
CA GLU A 28 5.52 -2.25 -7.94
C GLU A 28 4.84 -0.99 -8.50
N TYR A 29 4.03 -1.15 -9.55
CA TYR A 29 3.24 -0.07 -10.12
C TYR A 29 2.21 0.47 -9.10
N LEU A 30 1.45 -0.42 -8.46
CA LEU A 30 0.44 -0.02 -7.48
C LEU A 30 1.06 0.64 -6.24
N ASP A 31 2.22 0.17 -5.80
CA ASP A 31 2.98 0.78 -4.70
C ASP A 31 3.39 2.22 -5.06
N GLN A 32 3.88 2.46 -6.29
CA GLN A 32 4.24 3.80 -6.77
C GLN A 32 3.03 4.73 -6.89
N GLU A 33 1.89 4.23 -7.37
CA GLU A 33 0.65 5.02 -7.43
C GLU A 33 0.14 5.36 -6.02
N TRP A 34 0.30 4.44 -5.07
CA TRP A 34 -0.02 4.69 -3.67
C TRP A 34 0.89 5.76 -3.06
N ASP A 35 2.21 5.67 -3.25
CA ASP A 35 3.15 6.69 -2.77
C ASP A 35 2.76 8.09 -3.27
N GLN A 36 2.47 8.23 -4.56
CA GLN A 36 1.99 9.49 -5.14
C GLN A 36 0.68 9.98 -4.53
N GLN A 37 -0.26 9.07 -4.27
CA GLN A 37 -1.52 9.41 -3.63
C GLN A 37 -1.30 9.90 -2.19
N ILE A 38 -0.43 9.24 -1.43
CA ILE A 38 -0.09 9.65 -0.06
C ILE A 38 0.52 11.05 -0.06
N ASP A 39 1.48 11.33 -0.94
CA ASP A 39 2.09 12.66 -1.05
C ASP A 39 1.08 13.75 -1.38
N ALA A 40 0.13 13.44 -2.28
CA ALA A 40 -0.96 14.36 -2.63
C ALA A 40 -1.92 14.58 -1.45
N ASP A 41 -2.28 13.52 -0.73
CA ASP A 41 -3.18 13.60 0.42
C ASP A 41 -2.53 14.33 1.61
N ILE A 42 -1.22 14.15 1.83
CA ILE A 42 -0.42 14.95 2.78
C ILE A 42 -0.43 16.42 2.36
N SER A 43 -0.12 16.71 1.10
CA SER A 43 -0.07 18.10 0.60
C SER A 43 -1.44 18.79 0.67
N ALA A 44 -2.52 18.03 0.58
CA ALA A 44 -3.89 18.50 0.71
C ALA A 44 -4.39 18.58 2.17
N GLY A 45 -3.58 18.19 3.16
CA GLY A 45 -3.94 18.19 4.59
C GLY A 45 -4.99 17.13 4.97
N ARG A 46 -5.24 16.14 4.10
CA ARG A 46 -6.28 15.12 4.34
C ARG A 46 -5.92 14.17 5.47
N LEU A 47 -4.63 14.01 5.73
CA LEU A 47 -4.11 13.12 6.77
C LEU A 47 -3.82 13.85 8.10
N ASP A 48 -3.98 15.18 8.17
CA ASP A 48 -3.64 15.99 9.34
C ASP A 48 -4.35 15.50 10.61
N ARG A 49 -5.65 15.23 10.50
CA ARG A 49 -6.45 14.71 11.63
C ARG A 49 -5.91 13.37 12.15
N LEU A 50 -5.43 12.50 11.26
CA LEU A 50 -4.88 11.20 11.65
C LEU A 50 -3.50 11.40 12.32
N ALA A 51 -2.68 12.32 11.80
CA ALA A 51 -1.40 12.67 12.39
C ALA A 51 -1.57 13.26 13.80
N ASP A 52 -2.49 14.21 13.98
CA ASP A 52 -2.80 14.82 15.27
C ASP A 52 -3.26 13.78 16.29
N GLN A 53 -4.12 12.85 15.87
CA GLN A 53 -4.60 11.77 16.73
C GLN A 53 -3.44 10.84 17.15
N ALA A 54 -2.57 10.46 16.20
CA ALA A 54 -1.42 9.61 16.49
C ALA A 54 -0.44 10.28 17.48
N LEU A 55 -0.18 11.58 17.30
CA LEU A 55 0.67 12.36 18.21
C LEU A 55 0.06 12.50 19.60
N ALA A 56 -1.26 12.69 19.70
CA ALA A 56 -1.97 12.75 20.96
C ALA A 56 -1.91 11.41 21.70
N ASP A 57 -2.11 10.29 21.01
CA ASP A 57 -2.03 8.95 21.61
C ASP A 57 -0.60 8.58 22.01
N TYR A 58 0.41 8.96 21.23
CA TYR A 58 1.81 8.84 21.60
C TYR A 58 2.10 9.60 22.91
N SER A 59 1.69 10.86 22.98
CA SER A 59 1.87 11.72 24.17
C SER A 59 1.11 11.21 25.39
N ALA A 60 -0.01 10.52 25.17
CA ALA A 60 -0.81 9.89 26.21
C ALA A 60 -0.30 8.51 26.65
N GLY A 61 0.80 8.00 26.06
CA GLY A 61 1.35 6.68 26.36
C GLY A 61 0.47 5.51 25.89
N LYS A 62 -0.40 5.74 24.90
CA LYS A 62 -1.30 4.70 24.34
C LYS A 62 -0.70 3.96 23.14
N VAL A 63 0.60 4.09 22.95
CA VAL A 63 1.36 3.41 21.91
C VAL A 63 2.16 2.27 22.52
N ARG A 64 2.54 1.31 21.68
CA ARG A 64 3.51 0.29 22.05
C ARG A 64 4.77 0.46 21.20
N PRO A 65 5.96 0.27 21.77
CA PRO A 65 7.19 0.16 20.99
C PRO A 65 7.05 -0.90 19.89
N LEU A 66 7.57 -0.59 18.70
CA LEU A 66 7.41 -1.45 17.52
C LEU A 66 8.19 -2.78 17.67
N ASP A 67 9.32 -2.74 18.36
CA ASP A 67 10.14 -3.89 18.74
C ASP A 67 9.39 -4.90 19.61
N GLU A 68 8.45 -4.48 20.45
CA GLU A 68 7.59 -5.43 21.21
C GLU A 68 6.69 -6.29 20.30
N ILE A 69 6.49 -5.88 19.04
CA ILE A 69 5.63 -6.56 18.06
C ILE A 69 6.49 -7.28 17.02
N LEU A 70 7.59 -6.68 16.57
CA LEU A 70 8.44 -7.24 15.52
C LEU A 70 9.45 -8.27 16.04
N ASP A 71 9.92 -8.17 17.29
CA ASP A 71 10.86 -9.13 17.89
C ASP A 71 10.17 -10.22 18.73
N GLN A 72 8.95 -10.63 18.34
CA GLN A 72 8.38 -11.86 18.89
C GLN A 72 9.11 -13.08 18.28
N PRO A 73 9.70 -13.97 19.10
CA PRO A 73 10.27 -15.22 18.60
C PRO A 73 9.22 -16.11 17.92
#